data_AF-A0A2Z6RT00-F1
#
_entry.id   AF-A0A2Z6RT00-F1
#
_cell.length_a   1.000
_cell.length_b   1.000
_cell.length_c   1.000
_cell.angle_alpha   90.00
_cell.angle_beta   90.00
_cell.angle_gamma   90.00
#
_symmetry.space_group_name_H-M   'P 1'
#
loop_
_entity.id
_entity.type
_entity.pdbx_description
1 polymer ?
#
loop_
_entity_poly.entity_id
_entity_poly.type
_entity_poly.pdbx_seq_one_letter_code
_entity_poly.pdbx_strand_id
1 'polypeptide(L)'
;MSRITDILKRSLNFILNPQKQLFPLSSNVQKKLKLPPLKDETLRDEILTHPSVPLNNHHPYRRYCFYGDKAYNYFIARELYNRLPNASNAELSILTNKLISRSFLAEVATECGLDKLIKVAKNAPISTGILCENVEAHFAIYILNGMEDEMKRFASDIIDFYFEKETVQKKEETS
;
A
#
# COMPACT_ATOMS: atom_id res chain seq x y z
N MET A 1 -30.86 8.73 8.57
CA MET A 1 -29.46 8.42 8.23
C MET A 1 -28.78 7.90 9.49
N SER A 2 -27.96 6.85 9.40
CA SER A 2 -27.46 6.10 10.56
C SER A 2 -26.34 6.84 11.29
N ARG A 3 -26.28 6.76 12.63
CA ARG A 3 -25.16 7.30 13.45
C ARG A 3 -23.78 6.86 12.93
N ILE A 4 -23.68 5.65 12.36
CA ILE A 4 -22.45 5.12 11.78
C ILE A 4 -22.03 5.89 10.53
N THR A 5 -22.99 6.25 9.67
CA THR A 5 -22.71 7.05 8.47
C THR A 5 -22.26 8.46 8.82
N ASP A 6 -22.76 9.05 9.92
CA ASP A 6 -22.33 10.36 10.38
C ASP A 6 -20.92 10.34 10.98
N ILE A 7 -20.57 9.30 11.75
CA ILE A 7 -19.21 9.12 12.29
C ILE A 7 -18.20 8.94 11.16
N LEU A 8 -18.51 8.12 10.15
CA LEU A 8 -17.64 7.92 8.99
C LEU A 8 -17.47 9.22 8.20
N LYS A 9 -18.56 9.97 7.93
CA LYS A 9 -18.48 11.26 7.24
C LYS A 9 -17.69 12.31 8.04
N ARG A 10 -17.86 12.36 9.36
CA ARG A 10 -17.09 13.27 10.23
C ARG A 10 -15.60 12.89 10.26
N SER A 11 -15.31 11.60 10.33
CA SER A 11 -13.93 11.07 10.33
C SER A 11 -13.26 11.32 8.99
N LEU A 12 -13.94 11.07 7.86
CA LEU A 12 -13.43 11.39 6.52
C LEU A 12 -13.19 12.89 6.33
N ASN A 13 -14.12 13.75 6.77
CA ASN A 13 -13.92 15.21 6.71
C ASN A 13 -12.79 15.69 7.63
N PHE A 14 -12.53 15.01 8.74
CA PHE A 14 -11.39 15.28 9.62
C PHE A 14 -10.07 14.84 8.97
N ILE A 15 -10.02 13.61 8.44
CA ILE A 15 -8.86 12.99 7.78
C ILE A 15 -8.42 13.78 6.53
N LEU A 16 -9.40 14.30 5.77
CA LEU A 16 -9.17 15.06 4.54
C LEU A 16 -9.10 16.58 4.77
N ASN A 17 -9.02 17.06 6.02
CA ASN A 17 -8.87 18.49 6.28
C ASN A 17 -7.42 18.94 6.02
N PRO A 18 -7.16 19.74 4.97
CA PRO A 18 -5.81 20.13 4.59
C PRO A 18 -5.09 20.94 5.68
N GLN A 19 -5.82 21.67 6.51
CA GLN A 19 -5.24 22.51 7.58
C GLN A 19 -4.60 21.68 8.71
N LYS A 20 -4.87 20.37 8.77
CA LYS A 20 -4.24 19.45 9.74
C LYS A 20 -3.19 18.53 9.12
N GLN A 21 -3.05 18.53 7.80
CA GLN A 21 -1.97 17.83 7.10
C GLN A 21 -0.74 18.74 7.14
N LEU A 22 0.34 18.33 7.81
CA LEU A 22 1.50 19.19 8.07
C LEU A 22 2.43 19.38 6.86
N PHE A 23 1.99 19.05 5.64
CA PHE A 23 2.87 18.95 4.47
C PHE A 23 2.29 19.66 3.25
N PRO A 24 3.15 20.26 2.40
CA PRO A 24 2.72 20.77 1.11
C PRO A 24 2.37 19.59 0.20
N LEU A 25 1.08 19.43 -0.12
CA LEU A 25 0.65 18.51 -1.18
C LEU A 25 1.36 18.94 -2.47
N SER A 26 2.21 18.06 -3.03
CA SER A 26 3.01 18.37 -4.22
C SER A 26 2.09 18.72 -5.39
N SER A 27 2.49 19.72 -6.18
CA SER A 27 1.72 20.27 -7.30
C SER A 27 1.33 19.22 -8.36
N ASN A 28 0.01 18.95 -8.48
CA ASN A 28 -0.78 18.59 -9.67
C ASN A 28 -0.22 17.59 -10.72
N VAL A 29 0.64 16.65 -10.34
CA VAL A 29 0.95 15.49 -11.19
C VAL A 29 0.82 14.26 -10.33
N GLN A 30 -0.16 13.40 -10.61
CA GLN A 30 -0.22 12.05 -10.04
C GLN A 30 1.11 11.35 -10.38
N LYS A 31 2.04 11.35 -9.42
CA LYS A 31 3.31 10.65 -9.59
C LYS A 31 3.00 9.17 -9.41
N LYS A 32 3.35 8.38 -10.41
CA LYS A 32 3.33 6.93 -10.25
C LYS A 32 4.13 6.52 -9.02
N LEU A 33 3.53 5.67 -8.19
CA LEU A 33 4.24 5.01 -7.10
C LEU A 33 5.40 4.21 -7.68
N LYS A 34 6.57 4.33 -7.04
CA LYS A 34 7.79 3.63 -7.46
C LYS A 34 8.22 2.71 -6.35
N LEU A 35 8.44 1.45 -6.69
CA LEU A 35 9.03 0.48 -5.78
C LEU A 35 10.47 0.89 -5.46
N PRO A 36 10.91 0.73 -4.19
CA PRO A 36 12.32 0.76 -3.86
C PRO A 36 13.14 -0.20 -4.76
N PRO A 37 14.30 0.23 -5.28
CA PRO A 37 15.08 -0.60 -6.17
C PRO A 37 15.72 -1.78 -5.41
N LEU A 38 15.36 -3.00 -5.80
CA LEU A 38 16.06 -4.22 -5.37
C LEU A 38 17.29 -4.45 -6.25
N LYS A 39 18.47 -4.45 -5.65
CA LYS A 39 19.74 -4.71 -6.36
C LYS A 39 19.97 -6.19 -6.66
N ASP A 40 19.43 -7.06 -5.80
CA ASP A 40 19.54 -8.50 -5.97
C ASP A 40 18.52 -9.00 -6.98
N GLU A 41 19.02 -9.35 -8.17
CA GLU A 41 18.22 -9.85 -9.28
C GLU A 41 17.57 -11.20 -8.99
N THR A 42 18.20 -12.04 -8.16
CA THR A 42 17.64 -13.33 -7.75
C THR A 42 16.44 -13.11 -6.84
N LEU A 43 16.57 -12.25 -5.82
CA LEU A 43 15.44 -11.91 -4.94
C LEU A 43 14.30 -11.24 -5.72
N ARG A 44 14.63 -10.38 -6.69
CA ARG A 44 13.65 -9.74 -7.57
C ARG A 44 12.88 -10.78 -8.40
N ASP A 45 13.57 -11.76 -8.96
CA ASP A 45 12.92 -12.83 -9.73
C ASP A 45 12.05 -13.74 -8.85
N GLU A 46 12.51 -14.06 -7.63
CA GLU A 46 11.75 -14.86 -6.66
C GLU A 46 10.42 -14.20 -6.29
N ILE A 47 10.42 -12.90 -5.97
CA ILE A 47 9.17 -12.21 -5.60
C ILE A 47 8.31 -11.86 -6.80
N LEU A 48 8.84 -11.78 -8.02
CA LEU A 48 8.01 -11.55 -9.21
C LEU A 48 7.44 -12.84 -9.78
N THR A 49 7.88 -14.02 -9.34
CA THR A 49 7.40 -15.31 -9.83
C THR A 49 6.41 -15.94 -8.85
N HIS A 50 5.12 -15.83 -9.17
CA HIS A 50 4.06 -16.37 -8.31
C HIS A 50 4.04 -17.91 -8.32
N PRO A 51 3.74 -18.59 -7.19
CA PRO A 51 3.69 -20.05 -7.07
C PRO A 51 2.64 -20.78 -7.94
N SER A 52 1.87 -20.08 -8.77
CA SER A 52 1.05 -20.73 -9.80
C SER A 52 1.91 -21.27 -10.93
N VAL A 53 3.10 -20.69 -11.17
CA VAL A 53 4.13 -21.31 -12.01
C VAL A 53 4.57 -22.62 -11.33
N PRO A 54 4.83 -23.71 -12.07
CA PRO A 54 5.39 -24.94 -11.52
C PRO A 54 6.77 -24.68 -10.89
N LEU A 55 6.78 -24.30 -9.62
CA LEU A 55 7.95 -24.07 -8.79
C LEU A 55 8.18 -25.30 -7.91
N ASN A 56 9.34 -25.36 -7.25
CA ASN A 56 9.58 -26.37 -6.22
C ASN A 56 8.55 -26.22 -5.07
N ASN A 57 8.20 -27.34 -4.41
CA ASN A 57 7.22 -27.33 -3.31
C ASN A 57 7.65 -26.50 -2.08
N HIS A 58 8.90 -26.00 -2.05
CA HIS A 58 9.48 -25.25 -0.94
C HIS A 58 9.76 -23.78 -1.29
N HIS A 59 9.11 -23.24 -2.34
CA HIS A 59 9.37 -21.87 -2.78
C HIS A 59 9.05 -20.85 -1.66
N PRO A 60 9.96 -19.91 -1.34
CA PRO A 60 9.84 -19.05 -0.16
C PRO A 60 8.77 -17.96 -0.29
N TYR A 61 8.22 -17.74 -1.50
CA TYR A 61 7.23 -16.69 -1.79
C TYR A 61 6.12 -16.57 -0.75
N ARG A 62 5.45 -17.67 -0.38
CA ARG A 62 4.35 -17.61 0.61
C ARG A 62 4.82 -17.24 2.01
N ARG A 63 6.07 -17.57 2.36
CA ARG A 63 6.69 -17.12 3.62
C ARG A 63 6.99 -15.62 3.58
N TYR A 64 7.43 -15.12 2.42
CA TYR A 64 7.57 -13.67 2.20
C TYR A 64 6.22 -12.97 2.35
N CYS A 65 5.14 -13.44 1.72
CA CYS A 65 3.81 -12.83 1.88
C CYS A 65 3.35 -12.83 3.35
N PHE A 66 3.52 -13.94 4.08
CA PHE A 66 3.17 -14.01 5.50
C PHE A 66 3.88 -12.95 6.36
N TYR A 67 5.20 -12.81 6.19
CA TYR A 67 5.98 -11.82 6.93
C TYR A 67 5.67 -10.38 6.46
N GLY A 68 5.51 -10.24 5.15
CA GLY A 68 5.22 -9.02 4.43
C GLY A 68 3.90 -8.36 4.79
N ASP A 69 2.84 -9.14 5.00
CA ASP A 69 1.55 -8.63 5.49
C ASP A 69 1.72 -7.93 6.85
N LYS A 70 2.45 -8.55 7.78
CA LYS A 70 2.70 -7.95 9.10
C LYS A 70 3.59 -6.71 9.01
N ALA A 71 4.61 -6.77 8.16
CA ALA A 71 5.48 -5.64 7.86
C ALA A 71 4.70 -4.45 7.30
N TYR A 72 3.97 -4.65 6.20
CA TYR A 72 3.17 -3.63 5.54
C TYR A 72 2.21 -2.96 6.54
N ASN A 73 1.44 -3.76 7.28
CA ASN A 73 0.46 -3.25 8.24
C ASN A 73 1.13 -2.38 9.32
N TYR A 74 2.30 -2.79 9.82
CA TYR A 74 3.07 -2.00 10.79
C TYR A 74 3.54 -0.66 10.21
N PHE A 75 4.14 -0.65 9.02
CA PHE A 75 4.68 0.60 8.44
C PHE A 75 3.59 1.59 8.08
N ILE A 76 2.46 1.13 7.55
CA ILE A 76 1.29 1.97 7.30
C ILE A 76 0.74 2.56 8.61
N ALA A 77 0.52 1.74 9.63
CA ALA A 77 0.00 2.21 10.92
C ALA A 77 0.96 3.20 11.60
N ARG A 78 2.26 2.91 11.58
CA ARG A 78 3.32 3.79 12.10
C ARG A 78 3.32 5.14 11.39
N GLU A 79 3.24 5.13 10.06
CA GLU A 79 3.28 6.36 9.27
C GLU A 79 2.05 7.23 9.53
N LEU A 80 0.86 6.63 9.57
CA LEU A 80 -0.37 7.33 9.92
C LEU A 80 -0.33 7.91 11.34
N TYR A 81 0.16 7.16 12.32
CA TYR A 81 0.32 7.62 13.70
C TYR A 81 1.22 8.85 13.79
N ASN A 82 2.37 8.82 13.11
CA ASN A 82 3.33 9.93 13.12
C ASN A 82 2.80 11.17 12.39
N ARG A 83 2.09 10.97 11.27
CA ARG A 83 1.58 12.07 10.44
C ARG A 83 0.33 12.73 11.00
N LEU A 84 -0.46 12.02 11.79
CA LEU A 84 -1.77 12.48 12.30
C LEU A 84 -1.78 12.54 13.84
N PRO A 85 -0.96 13.42 14.48
CA PRO A 85 -0.81 13.45 15.93
C PRO A 85 -2.10 13.81 16.69
N ASN A 86 -3.09 14.38 16.00
CA ASN A 86 -4.37 14.78 16.57
C ASN A 86 -5.51 13.78 16.28
N ALA A 87 -5.25 12.69 15.55
CA ALA A 87 -6.26 11.68 15.25
C ALA A 87 -6.51 10.78 16.47
N SER A 88 -7.77 10.44 16.70
CA SER A 88 -8.17 9.46 17.71
C SER A 88 -7.80 8.04 17.28
N ASN A 89 -7.78 7.11 18.24
CA ASN A 89 -7.56 5.69 17.95
C ASN A 89 -8.56 5.11 16.94
N ALA A 90 -9.82 5.54 17.00
CA ALA A 90 -10.86 5.09 16.06
C ALA A 90 -10.59 5.58 14.64
N GLU A 91 -10.18 6.85 14.48
CA GLU A 91 -9.83 7.44 13.17
C GLU A 91 -8.59 6.76 12.57
N LEU A 92 -7.54 6.55 13.37
CA LEU A 92 -6.34 5.82 12.94
C LEU A 92 -6.67 4.38 12.54
N SER A 93 -7.55 3.70 13.27
CA SER A 93 -7.97 2.33 12.96
C SER A 93 -8.76 2.25 11.65
N ILE A 94 -9.70 3.18 11.44
CA ILE A 94 -10.48 3.25 10.20
C ILE A 94 -9.56 3.47 9.01
N LEU A 95 -8.65 4.45 9.12
CA LEU A 95 -7.74 4.79 8.04
C LEU A 95 -6.75 3.66 7.77
N THR A 96 -6.15 3.08 8.81
CA THR A 96 -5.26 1.91 8.67
C THR A 96 -5.99 0.77 7.95
N ASN A 97 -7.19 0.38 8.41
CA ASN A 97 -7.98 -0.69 7.78
C ASN A 97 -8.29 -0.43 6.30
N LYS A 98 -8.49 0.84 5.92
CA LYS A 98 -8.66 1.23 4.51
C LYS A 98 -7.38 0.97 3.72
N LEU A 99 -6.23 1.42 4.24
CA LEU A 99 -4.94 1.30 3.54
C LEU A 99 -4.31 -0.10 3.61
N ILE A 100 -4.79 -0.98 4.48
CA ILE A 100 -4.41 -2.41 4.51
C ILE A 100 -5.44 -3.32 3.83
N SER A 101 -6.49 -2.74 3.25
CA SER A 101 -7.51 -3.52 2.55
C SER A 101 -6.97 -4.10 1.24
N ARG A 102 -7.44 -5.31 0.88
CA ARG A 102 -7.00 -5.98 -0.36
C ARG A 102 -7.25 -5.14 -1.61
N SER A 103 -8.34 -4.37 -1.66
CA SER A 103 -8.61 -3.49 -2.79
C SER A 103 -7.57 -2.39 -2.92
N PHE A 104 -7.16 -1.77 -1.80
CA PHE A 104 -6.14 -0.73 -1.81
C PHE A 104 -4.73 -1.29 -2.09
N LEU A 105 -4.36 -2.44 -1.52
CA LEU A 105 -3.07 -3.08 -1.85
C LEU A 105 -2.96 -3.43 -3.34
N ALA A 106 -4.03 -3.93 -3.96
CA ALA A 106 -4.04 -4.22 -5.38
C ALA A 106 -3.94 -2.96 -6.25
N GLU A 107 -4.53 -1.85 -5.79
CA GLU A 107 -4.35 -0.54 -6.40
C GLU A 107 -2.90 -0.06 -6.32
N VAL A 108 -2.28 -0.14 -5.13
CA VAL A 108 -0.85 0.16 -4.93
C VAL A 108 0.02 -0.68 -5.86
N ALA A 109 -0.27 -1.97 -5.98
CA ALA A 109 0.46 -2.87 -6.87
C ALA A 109 0.36 -2.43 -8.34
N THR A 110 -0.84 -2.07 -8.78
CA THR A 110 -1.10 -1.62 -10.16
C THR A 110 -0.40 -0.29 -10.44
N GLU A 111 -0.43 0.64 -9.48
CA GLU A 111 0.23 1.93 -9.59
C GLU A 111 1.76 1.80 -9.68
N CYS A 112 2.30 0.80 -8.97
CA CYS A 112 3.71 0.40 -9.08
C CYS A 112 4.04 -0.35 -10.39
N GLY A 113 3.04 -0.69 -11.21
CA GLY A 113 3.19 -1.44 -12.46
C GLY A 113 3.41 -2.95 -12.28
N LEU A 114 3.12 -3.49 -11.09
CA LEU A 114 3.31 -4.93 -10.80
C LEU A 114 2.37 -5.83 -11.61
N ASP A 115 1.21 -5.31 -12.01
CA ASP A 115 0.28 -5.98 -12.93
C ASP A 115 0.92 -6.41 -14.26
N LYS A 116 2.04 -5.78 -14.65
CA LYS A 116 2.79 -6.09 -15.88
C LYS A 116 4.09 -6.86 -15.63
N LEU A 117 4.54 -6.94 -14.39
CA LEU A 117 5.83 -7.51 -14.01
C LEU A 117 5.71 -8.91 -13.41
N ILE A 118 4.59 -9.19 -12.72
CA ILE A 118 4.37 -10.48 -12.06
C ILE A 118 4.23 -11.59 -13.10
N LYS A 119 5.02 -12.65 -12.92
CA LYS A 119 5.00 -13.87 -13.70
C LYS A 119 4.07 -14.88 -13.04
N VAL A 120 3.11 -15.39 -13.81
CA VAL A 120 2.13 -16.39 -13.39
C VAL A 120 2.16 -17.58 -14.35
N ALA A 121 1.52 -18.69 -13.98
CA ALA A 121 1.35 -19.83 -14.87
C ALA A 121 0.73 -19.42 -16.22
N LYS A 122 1.00 -20.21 -17.27
CA LYS A 122 0.43 -19.98 -18.60
C LYS A 122 -1.09 -19.86 -18.52
N ASN A 123 -1.65 -18.78 -19.07
CA ASN A 123 -3.08 -18.45 -19.07
C ASN A 123 -3.72 -18.20 -17.69
N ALA A 124 -2.94 -18.10 -16.61
CA ALA A 124 -3.47 -17.70 -15.32
C ALA A 124 -3.67 -16.17 -15.28
N PRO A 125 -4.83 -15.67 -14.82
CA PRO A 125 -5.02 -14.23 -14.66
C PRO A 125 -4.26 -13.72 -13.42
N ILE A 126 -3.76 -12.48 -13.48
CA ILE A 126 -3.25 -11.78 -12.30
C ILE A 126 -4.47 -11.29 -11.51
N SER A 127 -4.81 -12.02 -10.45
CA SER A 127 -5.92 -11.67 -9.57
C SER A 127 -5.55 -10.56 -8.58
N THR A 128 -6.56 -9.92 -7.97
CA THR A 128 -6.38 -9.01 -6.82
C THR A 128 -5.52 -9.64 -5.73
N GLY A 129 -5.70 -10.95 -5.47
CA GLY A 129 -4.91 -11.63 -4.45
C GLY A 129 -3.42 -11.71 -4.78
N ILE A 130 -3.09 -11.99 -6.04
CA ILE A 130 -1.69 -12.04 -6.51
C ILE A 130 -1.04 -10.67 -6.42
N LEU A 131 -1.77 -9.60 -6.77
CA LEU A 131 -1.29 -8.22 -6.64
C LEU A 131 -0.97 -7.87 -5.18
N CYS A 132 -1.87 -8.17 -4.24
CA CYS A 132 -1.63 -7.92 -2.82
C CYS A 132 -0.43 -8.71 -2.28
N GLU A 133 -0.40 -10.01 -2.55
CA GLU A 133 0.68 -10.90 -2.13
C GLU A 133 2.05 -10.40 -2.62
N ASN A 134 2.08 -9.78 -3.81
CA ASN A 134 3.31 -9.25 -4.36
C ASN A 134 3.81 -8.00 -3.63
N VAL A 135 2.92 -7.09 -3.25
CA VAL A 135 3.26 -5.93 -2.41
C VAL A 135 3.77 -6.40 -1.05
N GLU A 136 3.09 -7.36 -0.44
CA GLU A 136 3.53 -7.99 0.82
C GLU A 136 4.93 -8.61 0.67
N ALA A 137 5.17 -9.38 -0.39
CA ALA A 137 6.47 -10.00 -0.64
C ALA A 137 7.60 -8.96 -0.79
N HIS A 138 7.35 -7.82 -1.44
CA HIS A 138 8.32 -6.72 -1.50
C HIS A 138 8.66 -6.17 -0.10
N PHE A 139 7.65 -5.91 0.73
CA PHE A 139 7.87 -5.45 2.11
C PHE A 139 8.68 -6.46 2.94
N ALA A 140 8.44 -7.76 2.77
CA ALA A 140 9.23 -8.79 3.44
C ALA A 140 10.70 -8.75 3.01
N ILE A 141 10.97 -8.69 1.70
CA ILE A 141 12.35 -8.64 1.18
C ILE A 141 13.07 -7.38 1.62
N TYR A 142 12.41 -6.22 1.63
CA TYR A 142 13.03 -4.98 2.11
C TYR A 142 13.51 -5.12 3.56
N ILE A 143 12.67 -5.64 4.45
CA ILE A 143 13.07 -5.84 5.85
C ILE A 143 14.21 -6.85 5.98
N LEU A 144 14.07 -8.00 5.32
CA LEU A 144 15.06 -9.08 5.41
C LEU A 144 16.44 -8.67 4.86
N ASN A 145 16.49 -7.60 4.05
CA ASN A 145 17.72 -7.08 3.45
C ASN A 145 18.14 -5.71 4.02
N GLY A 146 17.63 -5.33 5.21
CA GLY A 146 18.05 -4.12 5.91
C GLY A 146 17.64 -2.81 5.24
N MET A 147 16.63 -2.83 4.37
CA MET A 147 16.12 -1.67 3.61
C MET A 147 14.97 -0.98 4.35
N GLU A 148 15.10 -0.81 5.67
CA GLU A 148 14.02 -0.25 6.50
C GLU A 148 13.72 1.20 6.13
N ASP A 149 14.73 1.99 5.80
CA ASP A 149 14.55 3.40 5.46
C ASP A 149 13.89 3.59 4.09
N GLU A 150 14.21 2.73 3.11
CA GLU A 150 13.50 2.66 1.83
C GLU A 150 12.02 2.33 2.03
N MET A 151 11.72 1.39 2.92
CA MET A 151 10.36 0.98 3.21
C MET A 151 9.59 2.06 3.97
N LYS A 152 10.22 2.80 4.90
CA LYS A 152 9.62 4.00 5.52
C LYS A 152 9.24 5.04 4.47
N ARG A 153 10.16 5.32 3.52
CA ARG A 153 9.90 6.24 2.40
C ARG A 153 8.76 5.73 1.51
N PHE A 154 8.76 4.44 1.18
CA PHE A 154 7.70 3.87 0.34
C PHE A 154 6.33 3.86 1.04
N ALA A 155 6.28 3.55 2.33
CA ALA A 155 5.05 3.68 3.12
C ALA A 155 4.55 5.12 3.14
N SER A 156 5.45 6.09 3.35
CA SER A 156 5.18 7.52 3.23
C SER A 156 4.58 7.88 1.85
N ASP A 157 5.20 7.43 0.76
CA ASP A 157 4.71 7.65 -0.61
C ASP A 157 3.32 7.03 -0.85
N ILE A 158 3.05 5.84 -0.29
CA ILE A 158 1.72 5.19 -0.35
C ILE A 158 0.66 6.04 0.38
N ILE A 159 1.00 6.62 1.55
CA ILE A 159 0.10 7.53 2.27
C ILE A 159 -0.17 8.78 1.44
N ASP A 160 0.87 9.37 0.83
CA ASP A 160 0.71 10.55 -0.03
C ASP A 160 -0.18 10.26 -1.23
N PHE A 161 0.04 9.13 -1.91
CA PHE A 161 -0.80 8.65 -3.01
C PHE A 161 -2.27 8.53 -2.59
N TYR A 162 -2.55 7.97 -1.41
CA TYR A 162 -3.92 7.88 -0.90
C TYR A 162 -4.55 9.26 -0.73
N PHE A 163 -3.88 10.19 -0.05
CA PHE A 163 -4.43 11.51 0.23
C PHE A 163 -4.59 12.37 -1.03
N GLU A 164 -3.62 12.33 -1.95
CA GLU A 164 -3.73 13.02 -3.24
C GLU A 164 -4.97 12.56 -4.00
N LYS A 165 -5.21 11.25 -4.09
CA LYS A 165 -6.38 10.68 -4.76
C LYS A 165 -7.70 11.13 -4.13
N GLU A 166 -7.82 11.05 -2.80
CA GLU A 166 -9.05 11.44 -2.10
C GLU A 166 -9.33 12.95 -2.23
N THR A 167 -8.29 13.79 -2.31
CA THR A 167 -8.48 15.23 -2.56
C THR A 167 -8.96 15.55 -3.97
N VAL A 168 -8.54 14.78 -4.98
CA VAL A 168 -9.01 14.94 -6.38
C VAL A 168 -10.46 14.52 -6.50
N GLN A 169 -10.84 13.36 -5.96
CA GLN A 169 -12.21 12.86 -6.01
C GLN A 169 -13.20 13.84 -5.38
N LYS A 170 -12.82 14.47 -4.26
CA LYS A 170 -13.66 15.48 -3.59
C LYS A 170 -13.87 16.75 -4.42
N LYS A 171 -12.89 17.16 -5.25
CA LYS A 171 -13.03 18.34 -6.13
C LYS A 171 -13.98 18.06 -7.29
N GLU A 172 -13.95 16.83 -7.84
CA GLU A 172 -14.84 16.41 -8.91
C GLU A 172 -16.29 16.26 -8.44
N GLU A 173 -16.53 15.80 -7.21
CA GLU A 173 -17.87 15.70 -6.63
C GLU A 173 -18.52 17.05 -6.25
N THR A 174 -17.72 18.12 -6.14
CA THR A 174 -18.17 19.46 -5.72
C THR A 174 -18.21 20.49 -6.84
N SER A 175 -17.83 20.10 -8.06
CA SER A 175 -17.89 20.91 -9.30
C SER A 175 -19.10 20.51 -10.14
#